data_AF-A0A5J4NIM7-F1
#
_entry.id   AF-A0A5J4NIM7-F1
#
_cell.length_a   1.000
_cell.length_b   1.000
_cell.length_c   1.000
_cell.angle_alpha   90.00
_cell.angle_beta   90.00
_cell.angle_gamma   90.00
#
_symmetry.space_group_name_H-M   'P 1'
#
loop_
_entity.id
_entity.type
_entity.pdbx_description
1 polymer ?
#
loop_
_entity_poly.entity_id
_entity_poly.type
_entity_poly.pdbx_seq_one_letter_code
_entity_poly.pdbx_strand_id
1 'polypeptide(L)'
;MFQHLPVELLHYIFMLLSPCTDFPNLLGVCKRWRDACIEVMRMRDDVCSSAYRLEAPLRWTIPKALPYRASTQSAPSKRFGSMILHHDQSIYVFGGATSMFTTFNDLWIYDIVNCNWRRVLGAGQFRKLFHLYTFSISLTTRVALNTRYYVIQHH
;
A
#
# COMPACT_ATOMS: atom_id res chain seq x y z
N MET A 1 -14.79 -25.89 19.10
CA MET A 1 -14.82 -24.51 19.63
C MET A 1 -15.58 -23.54 18.71
N PHE A 2 -15.31 -23.47 17.41
CA PHE A 2 -15.96 -22.50 16.50
C PHE A 2 -17.27 -22.95 15.82
N GLN A 3 -17.77 -24.16 16.10
CA GLN A 3 -18.95 -24.71 15.41
C GLN A 3 -20.27 -24.02 15.78
N HIS A 4 -20.31 -23.29 16.89
CA HIS A 4 -21.50 -22.57 17.34
C HIS A 4 -21.42 -21.05 17.14
N LEU A 5 -20.31 -20.54 16.58
CA LEU A 5 -20.18 -19.11 16.30
C LEU A 5 -21.22 -18.70 15.24
N PRO A 6 -22.00 -17.63 15.39
CA PRO A 6 -22.90 -17.13 14.35
C PRO A 6 -22.16 -16.81 13.04
N VAL A 7 -22.84 -16.95 11.90
CA VAL A 7 -22.20 -16.79 10.59
C VAL A 7 -21.79 -15.33 10.33
N GLU A 8 -22.50 -14.39 10.93
CA GLU A 8 -22.26 -12.95 10.87
C GLU A 8 -20.91 -12.60 11.49
N LEU A 9 -20.55 -13.24 12.60
CA LEU A 9 -19.25 -13.06 13.23
C LEU A 9 -18.13 -13.71 12.44
N LEU A 10 -18.39 -14.85 11.77
CA LEU A 10 -17.44 -15.43 10.82
C LEU A 10 -17.19 -14.49 9.64
N HIS A 11 -18.24 -13.92 9.05
CA HIS A 11 -18.11 -12.94 7.98
C HIS A 11 -17.34 -11.71 8.43
N TYR A 12 -17.64 -11.18 9.62
CA TYR A 12 -16.91 -10.03 10.18
C TYR A 12 -15.42 -10.33 10.33
N ILE A 13 -15.06 -11.46 10.93
CA ILE A 13 -13.65 -11.87 11.09
C ILE A 13 -12.99 -12.04 9.72
N PHE A 14 -13.65 -12.74 8.78
CA PHE A 14 -13.08 -13.01 7.46
C PHE A 14 -12.94 -11.73 6.61
N MET A 15 -13.81 -10.74 6.81
CA MET A 15 -13.69 -9.42 6.20
C MET A 15 -12.42 -8.67 6.63
N LEU A 16 -11.80 -9.04 7.77
CA LEU A 16 -10.54 -8.46 8.23
C LEU A 16 -9.29 -9.22 7.72
N LEU A 17 -9.48 -10.40 7.12
CA LEU A 17 -8.39 -11.26 6.65
C LEU A 17 -8.02 -10.96 5.19
N SER A 18 -6.75 -11.19 4.84
CA SER A 18 -6.24 -10.99 3.49
C SER A 18 -6.75 -12.09 2.54
N PRO A 19 -7.45 -11.74 1.44
CA PRO A 19 -7.96 -12.74 0.50
C PRO A 19 -6.85 -13.49 -0.24
N CYS A 20 -5.65 -12.91 -0.36
CA CYS A 20 -4.55 -13.51 -1.10
C CYS A 20 -3.73 -14.49 -0.25
N THR A 21 -3.61 -14.23 1.05
CA THR A 21 -2.72 -15.02 1.93
C THR A 21 -3.49 -15.96 2.86
N ASP A 22 -4.67 -15.54 3.33
CA ASP A 22 -5.34 -16.24 4.43
C ASP A 22 -6.45 -17.16 3.91
N PHE A 23 -7.19 -16.71 2.88
CA PHE A 23 -8.35 -17.42 2.36
C PHE A 23 -8.04 -18.81 1.77
N PRO A 24 -6.89 -19.05 1.09
CA PRO A 24 -6.51 -20.40 0.66
C PRO A 24 -6.51 -21.42 1.81
N ASN A 25 -6.07 -20.99 3.00
CA ASN A 25 -6.06 -21.83 4.20
C ASN A 25 -7.48 -22.02 4.76
N LEU A 26 -8.31 -20.97 4.75
CA LEU A 26 -9.70 -21.02 5.26
C LEU A 26 -10.60 -21.98 4.46
N LEU A 27 -10.43 -22.02 3.15
CA LEU A 27 -11.21 -22.88 2.23
C LEU A 27 -11.03 -24.39 2.52
N GLY A 28 -9.92 -24.74 3.18
CA GLY A 28 -9.55 -26.12 3.56
C GLY A 28 -10.01 -26.56 4.95
N VAL A 29 -10.48 -25.65 5.82
CA VAL A 29 -10.79 -25.97 7.23
C VAL A 29 -12.03 -26.86 7.38
N CYS A 30 -13.17 -26.39 6.89
CA CYS A 30 -14.41 -27.16 6.84
C CYS A 30 -15.40 -26.53 5.85
N LYS A 31 -16.48 -27.26 5.51
CA LYS A 31 -17.52 -26.77 4.59
C LYS A 31 -18.07 -25.40 5.01
N ARG A 32 -18.35 -25.21 6.30
CA ARG A 32 -18.89 -23.95 6.83
C ARG A 32 -17.95 -22.76 6.62
N TRP A 33 -16.64 -22.95 6.84
CA TRP A 33 -15.65 -21.90 6.65
C TRP A 33 -15.46 -21.59 5.16
N ARG A 34 -15.53 -22.60 4.30
CA ARG A 34 -15.53 -22.42 2.85
C ARG A 34 -16.72 -21.58 2.39
N ASP A 35 -17.92 -21.92 2.83
CA ASP A 35 -19.14 -21.22 2.44
C ASP A 35 -19.10 -19.75 2.89
N ALA A 36 -18.73 -19.48 4.14
CA ALA A 36 -18.56 -18.12 4.67
C ALA A 36 -17.45 -17.33 3.95
N CYS A 37 -16.35 -18.00 3.58
CA CYS A 37 -15.26 -17.39 2.81
C CYS A 37 -15.72 -16.95 1.41
N ILE A 38 -16.49 -17.79 0.72
CA ILE A 38 -17.07 -17.48 -0.59
C ILE A 38 -18.07 -16.32 -0.50
N GLU A 39 -18.93 -16.31 0.52
CA GLU A 39 -19.86 -15.19 0.73
C GLU A 39 -19.13 -13.87 0.98
N VAL A 40 -18.06 -13.89 1.78
CA VAL A 40 -17.22 -12.69 2.01
C VAL A 40 -16.53 -12.21 0.74
N MET A 41 -16.05 -13.12 -0.12
CA MET A 41 -15.50 -12.73 -1.42
C MET A 41 -16.57 -12.01 -2.27
N ARG A 42 -17.80 -12.55 -2.33
CA ARG A 42 -18.92 -11.90 -3.06
C ARG A 42 -19.29 -10.54 -2.47
N MET A 43 -19.39 -10.43 -1.14
CA MET A 43 -19.67 -9.17 -0.47
C MET A 43 -18.61 -8.11 -0.81
N ARG A 44 -17.33 -8.48 -0.87
CA ARG A 44 -16.25 -7.57 -1.28
C ARG A 44 -16.41 -7.11 -2.72
N ASP A 45 -16.73 -8.00 -3.65
CA ASP A 45 -16.97 -7.66 -5.05
C ASP A 45 -18.18 -6.72 -5.22
N ASP A 46 -19.25 -6.95 -4.47
CA ASP A 46 -20.44 -6.10 -4.48
C ASP A 46 -20.17 -4.72 -3.90
N VAL A 47 -19.40 -4.62 -2.81
CA VAL A 47 -18.97 -3.34 -2.22
C VAL A 47 -18.09 -2.57 -3.21
N CYS A 48 -17.11 -3.22 -3.84
CA CYS A 48 -16.28 -2.58 -4.88
C CYS A 48 -17.13 -2.12 -6.08
N SER A 49 -18.07 -2.95 -6.53
CA SER A 49 -18.93 -2.65 -7.68
C SER A 49 -19.97 -1.57 -7.39
N SER A 50 -20.48 -1.51 -6.15
CA SER A 50 -21.40 -0.47 -5.71
C SER A 50 -20.68 0.85 -5.47
N ALA A 51 -19.49 0.84 -4.85
CA ALA A 51 -18.62 2.01 -4.75
C ALA A 51 -18.30 2.58 -6.14
N TYR A 52 -17.93 1.73 -7.10
CA TYR A 52 -17.69 2.17 -8.49
C TYR A 52 -18.91 2.81 -9.18
N ARG A 53 -20.13 2.35 -8.85
CA ARG A 53 -21.38 2.85 -9.46
C ARG A 53 -21.93 4.10 -8.78
N LEU A 54 -21.75 4.22 -7.47
CA LEU A 54 -22.32 5.30 -6.65
C LEU A 54 -21.35 6.46 -6.43
N GLU A 55 -20.05 6.17 -6.36
CA GLU A 55 -19.00 7.19 -6.30
C GLU A 55 -18.52 7.41 -7.73
N ALA A 56 -18.55 8.66 -8.21
CA ALA A 56 -18.17 9.03 -9.57
C ALA A 56 -16.93 8.23 -10.04
N PRO A 57 -16.94 7.64 -11.26
CA PRO A 57 -15.91 6.70 -11.68
C PRO A 57 -14.54 7.34 -11.47
N LEU A 58 -13.63 6.62 -10.79
CA LEU A 58 -12.27 7.09 -10.52
C LEU A 58 -11.65 7.63 -11.83
N ARG A 59 -11.58 8.95 -11.95
CA ARG A 59 -10.98 9.61 -13.11
C ARG A 59 -9.51 9.82 -12.81
N TRP A 60 -8.67 9.09 -13.54
CA TRP A 60 -7.25 9.43 -13.62
C TRP A 60 -7.14 10.84 -14.19
N THR A 61 -6.69 11.77 -13.36
CA THR A 61 -6.37 13.13 -13.79
C THR A 61 -4.88 13.33 -13.60
N ILE A 62 -4.24 13.88 -14.62
CA ILE A 62 -2.87 14.40 -14.49
C ILE A 62 -3.04 15.79 -13.88
N PRO A 63 -2.56 16.04 -12.64
CA PRO A 63 -2.60 17.38 -12.07
C PRO A 63 -1.90 18.33 -13.05
N LYS A 64 -2.54 19.46 -13.41
CA LYS A 64 -1.89 20.48 -14.23
C LYS A 64 -0.60 20.88 -13.53
N ALA A 65 0.54 20.63 -14.16
CA ALA A 65 1.84 20.95 -13.60
C ALA A 65 1.84 22.43 -13.19
N LEU A 66 2.08 22.72 -11.91
CA LEU A 66 2.35 24.08 -11.47
C LEU A 66 3.53 24.61 -12.28
N PRO A 67 3.54 25.90 -12.69
CA PRO A 67 4.61 26.47 -13.48
C PRO A 67 5.95 26.20 -12.79
N TYR A 68 6.74 25.33 -13.41
CA TYR A 68 8.00 24.80 -12.93
C TYR A 68 8.94 25.97 -12.65
N ARG A 69 9.03 26.41 -11.38
CA ARG A 69 10.11 27.30 -10.97
C ARG A 69 11.38 26.47 -11.00
N ALA A 70 12.29 26.86 -11.89
CA ALA A 70 13.57 26.24 -12.12
C ALA A 70 14.45 26.30 -10.86
N SER A 71 14.20 25.41 -9.91
CA SER A 71 15.14 25.04 -8.86
C SER A 71 15.60 23.61 -9.16
N THR A 72 16.91 23.42 -9.21
CA THR A 72 17.58 22.14 -9.36
C THR A 72 17.01 21.12 -8.37
N GLN A 73 16.28 20.12 -8.88
CA GLN A 73 15.56 19.05 -8.15
C GLN A 73 14.33 19.47 -7.32
N SER A 74 13.21 19.72 -8.01
CA SER A 74 11.90 20.01 -7.42
C SER A 74 11.02 18.78 -7.12
N ALA A 75 11.53 17.55 -7.31
CA ALA A 75 10.81 16.28 -7.10
C ALA A 75 11.78 15.08 -7.10
N PRO A 76 11.41 13.93 -6.50
CA PRO A 76 12.17 12.70 -6.65
C PRO A 76 12.27 12.28 -8.12
N SER A 77 13.43 11.72 -8.50
CA SER A 77 13.61 11.05 -9.79
C SER A 77 12.63 9.89 -9.98
N LYS A 78 12.35 9.54 -11.24
CA LYS A 78 11.58 8.32 -11.59
C LYS A 78 12.20 7.11 -10.89
N ARG A 79 11.37 6.36 -10.15
CA ARG A 79 11.79 5.23 -9.32
C ARG A 79 10.66 4.23 -9.16
N PHE A 80 11.02 2.96 -8.96
CA PHE A 80 10.11 1.89 -8.57
C PHE A 80 10.54 1.29 -7.22
N GLY A 81 9.68 0.48 -6.62
CA GLY A 81 9.99 -0.23 -5.36
C GLY A 81 10.28 0.71 -4.18
N SER A 82 9.79 1.95 -4.24
CA SER A 82 9.94 2.92 -3.14
C SER A 82 8.92 2.63 -2.04
N MET A 83 9.29 2.92 -0.80
CA MET A 83 8.33 2.91 0.30
C MET A 83 7.60 4.26 0.32
N ILE A 84 6.26 4.22 0.34
CA ILE A 84 5.41 5.41 0.37
C ILE A 84 4.55 5.36 1.63
N LEU A 85 4.54 6.44 2.41
CA LEU A 85 3.75 6.60 3.62
C LEU A 85 2.97 7.91 3.55
N HIS A 86 1.70 7.88 3.92
CA HIS A 86 0.88 9.08 4.09
C HIS A 86 0.70 9.37 5.59
N HIS A 87 0.98 10.61 6.00
CA HIS A 87 0.74 11.09 7.37
C HIS A 87 0.37 12.57 7.35
N ASP A 88 -0.74 12.92 8.01
CA ASP A 88 -1.34 14.26 8.01
C ASP A 88 -1.54 14.83 6.60
N GLN A 89 -0.83 15.90 6.27
CA GLN A 89 -0.87 16.62 5.00
C GLN A 89 0.39 16.36 4.18
N SER A 90 1.03 15.21 4.40
CA SER A 90 2.33 14.88 3.81
C SER A 90 2.40 13.44 3.31
N ILE A 91 3.04 13.27 2.16
CA ILE A 91 3.42 11.97 1.61
C ILE A 91 4.93 11.83 1.69
N TYR A 92 5.41 10.76 2.30
CA TYR A 92 6.81 10.43 2.47
C TYR A 92 7.19 9.37 1.44
N VAL A 93 8.31 9.58 0.74
CA VAL A 93 8.86 8.63 -0.23
C VAL A 93 10.30 8.32 0.15
N PHE A 94 10.59 7.06 0.45
CA PHE A 94 11.92 6.61 0.83
C PHE A 94 12.46 5.57 -0.15
N GLY A 95 13.70 5.80 -0.60
CA GLY A 95 14.48 4.85 -1.39
C GLY A 95 13.91 4.57 -2.78
N GLY A 96 13.93 3.29 -3.17
CA GLY A 96 13.57 2.82 -4.51
C GLY A 96 14.77 2.66 -5.44
N ALA A 97 14.50 2.29 -6.69
CA ALA A 97 15.52 2.12 -7.71
C ALA A 97 15.06 2.67 -9.07
N THR A 98 16.03 3.04 -9.92
CA THR A 98 15.78 3.29 -11.35
C THR A 98 15.70 1.97 -12.13
N SER A 99 15.16 2.02 -13.35
CA SER A 99 15.19 0.88 -14.28
C SER A 99 16.60 0.37 -14.59
N MET A 100 17.63 1.18 -14.34
CA MET A 100 19.05 0.82 -14.47
C MET A 100 19.65 0.35 -13.12
N PHE A 101 18.82 -0.14 -12.19
CA PHE A 101 19.21 -0.67 -10.88
C PHE A 101 20.01 0.29 -9.98
N THR A 102 19.98 1.60 -10.25
CA THR A 102 20.56 2.58 -9.33
C THR A 102 19.63 2.73 -8.13
N THR A 103 20.10 2.35 -6.94
CA THR A 103 19.32 2.42 -5.70
C THR A 103 19.43 3.79 -5.05
N PHE A 104 18.32 4.24 -4.48
CA PHE A 104 18.25 5.49 -3.74
C PHE A 104 18.17 5.22 -2.24
N ASN A 105 18.73 6.14 -1.46
CA ASN A 105 18.65 6.16 0.00
C ASN A 105 18.29 7.59 0.48
N ASP A 106 17.50 8.28 -0.34
CA ASP A 106 16.98 9.60 -0.04
C ASP A 106 15.56 9.50 0.52
N LEU A 107 15.20 10.50 1.32
CA LEU A 107 13.85 10.70 1.84
C LEU A 107 13.29 11.97 1.22
N TRP A 108 12.10 11.86 0.64
CA TRP A 108 11.34 12.96 0.06
C TRP A 108 10.02 13.12 0.80
N ILE A 109 9.58 14.37 0.95
CA ILE A 109 8.26 14.71 1.48
C ILE A 109 7.53 15.54 0.44
N TYR A 110 6.32 15.13 0.10
CA TYR A 110 5.36 15.91 -0.66
C TYR A 110 4.38 16.57 0.30
N ASP A 111 4.30 17.89 0.29
CA ASP A 111 3.27 18.65 0.97
C ASP A 111 2.01 18.67 0.10
N ILE A 112 0.91 18.08 0.61
CA ILE A 112 -0.35 17.96 -0.12
C ILE A 112 -1.06 19.32 -0.24
N VAL A 113 -0.89 20.20 0.74
CA VAL A 113 -1.53 21.53 0.76
C VAL A 113 -0.84 22.47 -0.22
N ASN A 114 0.49 22.49 -0.19
CA ASN A 114 1.29 23.37 -1.03
C ASN A 114 1.69 22.75 -2.38
N CYS A 115 1.34 21.47 -2.59
CA CYS A 115 1.65 20.70 -3.80
C CYS A 115 3.14 20.74 -4.18
N ASN A 116 4.04 20.69 -3.19
CA ASN A 116 5.47 20.82 -3.40
C ASN A 116 6.25 19.64 -2.81
N TRP A 117 7.40 19.34 -3.42
CA TRP A 117 8.33 18.35 -2.88
C TRP A 117 9.47 19.05 -2.15
N ARG A 118 9.94 18.43 -1.06
CA ARG A 118 11.21 18.75 -0.43
C ARG A 118 12.00 17.49 -0.17
N ARG A 119 13.30 17.55 -0.44
CA ARG A 119 14.24 16.50 -0.03
C ARG A 119 14.63 16.71 1.42
N VAL A 120 14.51 15.66 2.23
CA VAL A 120 14.96 15.69 3.62
C VAL A 120 16.44 15.30 3.65
N LEU A 121 17.29 16.24 4.07
CA LEU A 121 18.68 15.96 4.36
C LEU A 121 18.76 15.49 5.82
N GLY A 122 18.90 14.18 6.02
CA GLY A 122 19.07 13.64 7.36
C GLY A 122 20.42 14.04 7.95
N ALA A 123 20.44 14.52 9.19
CA ALA A 123 21.64 14.61 10.01
C ALA A 123 21.94 13.22 10.60
N GLY A 124 22.41 12.29 9.77
CA GLY A 124 22.72 10.93 10.22
C GLY A 124 23.39 10.11 9.12
N GLN A 125 24.48 9.42 9.47
CA GLN A 125 25.17 8.50 8.55
C GLN A 125 24.28 7.29 8.27
N PHE A 126 23.49 7.33 7.19
CA PHE A 126 22.91 6.09 6.66
C PHE A 126 24.02 5.29 5.97
N ARG A 127 24.70 4.44 6.74
CA ARG A 127 25.70 3.51 6.23
C ARG A 127 25.04 2.56 5.24
N LYS A 128 25.58 2.48 4.02
CA LYS A 128 25.21 1.49 3.00
C LYS A 128 25.46 0.09 3.58
N LEU A 129 24.42 -0.59 4.05
CA LEU A 129 24.44 -2.02 4.34
C LEU A 129 23.44 -2.71 3.42
N PHE A 130 23.68 -2.64 2.12
CA PHE A 130 22.98 -3.43 1.12
C PHE A 130 23.73 -4.73 0.88
N HIS A 131 23.60 -5.70 1.77
CA HIS A 131 23.87 -7.10 1.42
C HIS A 131 22.88 -8.11 1.99
N LEU A 132 21.92 -7.75 2.86
CA LEU A 132 20.97 -8.72 3.43
C LEU A 132 19.58 -8.09 3.68
N TYR A 133 18.86 -7.68 2.63
CA TYR A 133 17.44 -7.31 2.79
C TYR A 133 16.49 -7.89 1.73
N THR A 134 16.99 -8.75 0.84
CA THR A 134 16.13 -9.51 -0.09
C THR A 134 15.31 -10.61 0.61
N PHE A 135 15.52 -10.88 1.89
CA PHE A 135 14.82 -11.93 2.65
C PHE A 135 13.85 -11.44 3.74
N SER A 136 13.76 -10.14 4.00
CA SER A 136 12.90 -9.60 5.08
C SER A 136 11.71 -8.79 4.56
N ILE A 137 11.12 -9.18 3.44
CA ILE A 137 9.74 -8.76 3.10
C ILE A 137 8.72 -9.63 3.87
N SER A 138 9.10 -10.81 4.35
CA SER A 138 8.18 -11.74 5.05
C SER A 138 8.05 -11.53 6.56
N LEU A 139 8.99 -10.83 7.23
CA LEU A 139 9.00 -10.70 8.70
C LEU A 139 8.44 -9.37 9.21
N THR A 140 8.45 -8.31 8.41
CA THR A 140 7.88 -6.99 8.80
C THR A 140 6.36 -6.95 8.66
N THR A 141 5.75 -7.98 8.06
CA THR A 141 4.29 -8.13 7.88
C THR A 141 3.52 -8.23 9.20
N ARG A 142 4.19 -8.46 10.34
CA ARG A 142 3.53 -8.61 11.65
C ARG A 142 3.39 -7.33 12.48
N VAL A 143 4.04 -6.22 12.13
CA VAL A 143 4.00 -4.99 12.97
C VAL A 143 3.11 -3.90 12.36
N ALA A 144 2.81 -3.94 11.06
CA ALA A 144 2.06 -2.88 10.39
C ALA A 144 0.57 -3.22 10.18
N LEU A 145 -0.14 -3.59 11.25
CA LEU A 145 -1.57 -3.94 11.18
C LEU A 145 -2.53 -2.74 11.05
N ASN A 146 -2.07 -1.53 10.71
CA ASN A 146 -2.99 -0.39 10.61
C ASN A 146 -2.67 0.71 9.59
N THR A 147 -1.80 0.46 8.63
CA THR A 147 -1.46 1.49 7.62
C THR A 147 -1.76 0.97 6.23
N ARG A 148 -2.69 1.64 5.53
CA ARG A 148 -3.06 1.32 4.15
C ARG A 148 -1.84 1.55 3.24
N TYR A 149 -1.21 0.48 2.77
CA TYR A 149 -0.17 0.55 1.75
C TYR A 149 -0.82 0.58 0.36
N TYR A 150 -0.49 1.60 -0.45
CA TYR A 150 -0.83 1.62 -1.87
C TYR A 150 0.38 1.16 -2.67
N VAL A 151 0.30 -0.03 -3.26
CA VAL A 151 1.28 -0.50 -4.26
C VAL A 151 0.81 0.01 -5.62
N ILE A 152 1.46 1.04 -6.16
CA ILE A 152 1.22 1.48 -7.54
C ILE A 152 2.20 0.69 -8.42
N GLN A 153 1.68 -0.34 -9.06
CA GLN A 153 2.40 -1.12 -10.06
C GLN A 153 2.11 -0.48 -11.43
N HIS A 154 3.12 0.14 -12.04
CA HIS A 154 3.02 0.62 -13.42
C HIS A 154 3.31 -0.54 -14.40
N HIS A 155 2.41 -0.74 -15.36
CA HIS A 155 2.64 -1.53 -16.57
C HIS A 155 3.55 -0.81 -17.55
#